data_AF-A0A9D1SYD2-F1
#
_entry.id   AF-A0A9D1SYD2-F1
#
_cell.length_a   1.000
_cell.length_b   1.000
_cell.length_c   1.000
_cell.angle_alpha   90.00
_cell.angle_beta   90.00
_cell.angle_gamma   90.00
#
_symmetry.space_group_name_H-M   'P 1'
#
loop_
_entity.id
_entity.type
_entity.pdbx_description
1 polymer ?
#
loop_
_entity_poly.entity_id
_entity_poly.type
_entity_poly.pdbx_seq_one_letter_code
_entity_poly.pdbx_strand_id
1 'polypeptide(L)'
;MKKFLVFIFLLFIVAVCSFGSGYKFLRLEKSAKIELFVTNISASLNEDFIKNGEGYIVHTNNLKLEDTLKNVSGVYGVSYLLEGGVEDYEGLKNKVKVQNVQESENICTFYGFLSGFDKFTYIDGKKVNVQIAYNSENSRLIIGFPIILGSY
;
A
#
# COMPACT_ATOMS: atom_id res chain seq x y z
N MET A 1 -2.12 45.92 -1.82
CA MET A 1 -1.45 44.71 -1.27
C MET A 1 -2.15 44.31 0.02
N LYS A 2 -2.95 43.23 0.00
CA LYS A 2 -3.61 42.52 1.12
C LYS A 2 -4.85 41.83 0.53
N LYS A 3 -4.72 40.55 0.13
CA LYS A 3 -5.81 39.58 -0.13
C LYS A 3 -5.25 38.17 -0.46
N PHE A 4 -4.06 37.84 0.04
CA PHE A 4 -3.46 36.50 0.00
C PHE A 4 -3.61 35.86 1.38
N LEU A 5 -4.84 35.49 1.78
CA LEU A 5 -5.05 34.82 3.06
C LEU A 5 -6.40 34.08 3.12
N VAL A 6 -6.70 33.29 2.09
CA VAL A 6 -7.86 32.36 2.09
C VAL A 6 -7.44 30.92 1.74
N PHE A 7 -6.15 30.65 1.52
CA PHE A 7 -5.71 29.35 0.98
C PHE A 7 -5.09 28.38 1.97
N ILE A 8 -4.99 28.72 3.26
CA ILE A 8 -4.30 27.88 4.23
C ILE A 8 -5.08 27.93 5.54
N PHE A 9 -6.07 27.05 5.67
CA PHE A 9 -6.40 26.26 6.88
C PHE A 9 -7.76 25.56 6.67
N LEU A 10 -7.85 24.32 7.15
CA LEU A 10 -9.07 23.52 7.30
C LEU A 10 -9.70 22.98 6.01
N LEU A 11 -9.20 21.84 5.56
CA LEU A 11 -9.94 20.58 5.70
C LEU A 11 -9.01 19.42 5.33
N PHE A 12 -8.03 19.18 6.21
CA PHE A 12 -7.54 17.82 6.46
C PHE A 12 -8.74 17.03 7.00
N ILE A 13 -9.61 16.54 6.11
CA ILE A 13 -10.48 15.44 6.45
C ILE A 13 -9.54 14.24 6.53
N VAL A 14 -9.02 14.00 7.74
CA VAL A 14 -8.49 12.70 8.11
C VAL A 14 -9.67 11.75 7.99
N ALA A 15 -9.81 11.14 6.82
CA ALA A 15 -10.71 10.03 6.63
C ALA A 15 -10.24 8.93 7.58
N VAL A 16 -10.90 8.81 8.73
CA VAL A 16 -10.82 7.66 9.62
C VAL A 16 -11.48 6.50 8.87
N CYS A 17 -10.77 5.99 7.86
CA CYS A 17 -11.19 4.83 7.07
C CYS A 17 -10.67 3.59 7.78
N SER A 18 -11.61 2.86 8.38
CA SER A 18 -11.51 1.49 8.83
C SER A 18 -10.81 0.64 7.76
N PHE A 19 -9.64 0.11 8.07
CA PHE A 19 -8.80 -0.70 7.17
C PHE A 19 -9.39 -2.11 6.88
N GLY A 20 -10.70 -2.28 7.03
CA GLY A 20 -11.40 -3.55 7.20
C GLY A 20 -11.60 -4.40 5.94
N SER A 21 -11.54 -3.81 4.74
CA SER A 21 -11.87 -4.51 3.49
C SER A 21 -10.65 -4.88 2.64
N GLY A 22 -9.56 -4.12 2.75
CA GLY A 22 -8.47 -4.20 1.77
C GLY A 22 -7.62 -5.47 1.85
N TYR A 23 -7.33 -5.94 3.06
CA TYR A 23 -6.50 -7.13 3.24
C TYR A 23 -7.17 -8.43 2.76
N LYS A 24 -8.50 -8.45 2.61
CA LYS A 24 -9.23 -9.64 2.10
C LYS A 24 -9.07 -9.84 0.60
N PHE A 25 -8.70 -8.80 -0.15
CA PHE A 25 -8.55 -8.89 -1.61
C PHE A 25 -7.41 -9.83 -2.01
N LEU A 26 -6.32 -9.76 -1.27
CA LEU A 26 -5.21 -10.67 -1.40
C LEU A 26 -5.42 -11.79 -0.40
N ARG A 27 -6.30 -12.74 -0.72
CA ARG A 27 -6.29 -14.05 -0.07
C ARG A 27 -5.03 -14.76 -0.55
N LEU A 28 -3.88 -14.35 0.00
CA LEU A 28 -2.57 -14.86 -0.36
C LEU A 28 -2.47 -16.24 0.27
N GLU A 29 -2.54 -17.27 -0.57
CA GLU A 29 -2.30 -18.65 -0.16
C GLU A 29 -0.84 -18.86 0.26
N LYS A 30 0.06 -18.00 -0.23
CA LYS A 30 1.49 -18.00 0.08
C LYS A 30 1.80 -17.07 1.26
N SER A 31 2.85 -17.40 2.02
CA SER A 31 3.42 -16.51 3.02
C SER A 31 3.85 -15.21 2.37
N ALA A 32 3.33 -14.09 2.87
CA ALA A 32 3.64 -12.75 2.36
C ALA A 32 4.26 -11.92 3.48
N LYS A 33 5.38 -11.26 3.18
CA LYS A 33 5.90 -10.20 4.04
C LYS A 33 5.05 -8.96 3.80
N ILE A 34 4.70 -8.26 4.88
CA ILE A 34 3.81 -7.11 4.83
C ILE A 34 4.50 -5.95 5.53
N GLU A 35 4.53 -4.81 4.88
CA GLU A 35 4.97 -3.55 5.48
C GLU A 35 3.76 -2.66 5.67
N LEU A 36 3.50 -2.27 6.92
CA LEU A 36 2.46 -1.31 7.27
C LEU A 36 3.10 0.05 7.49
N PHE A 37 2.63 1.05 6.76
CA PHE A 37 3.04 2.44 6.93
C PHE A 37 2.01 3.11 7.83
N VAL A 38 2.42 3.43 9.06
CA VAL A 38 1.51 3.84 10.14
C VAL A 38 1.99 5.12 10.82
N THR A 39 1.06 5.86 11.45
CA THR A 39 1.41 7.09 12.19
C THR A 39 1.76 6.80 13.65
N ASN A 40 1.16 5.76 14.24
CA ASN A 40 1.36 5.42 15.64
C ASN A 40 1.40 3.91 15.85
N ILE A 41 2.18 3.49 16.83
CA ILE A 41 2.30 2.10 17.31
C ILE A 41 1.99 2.06 18.81
N SER A 42 1.38 0.96 19.26
CA SER A 42 1.18 0.69 20.68
C SER A 42 2.48 0.22 21.33
N ALA A 43 2.65 0.48 22.63
CA ALA A 43 3.74 -0.08 23.42
C ALA A 43 3.69 -1.63 23.50
N SER A 44 2.54 -2.24 23.20
CA SER A 44 2.34 -3.70 23.13
C SER A 44 2.65 -4.31 21.76
N LEU A 45 3.14 -3.53 20.79
CA LEU A 45 3.50 -4.06 19.48
C LEU A 45 4.69 -5.04 19.61
N ASN A 46 4.49 -6.27 19.15
CA ASN A 46 5.48 -7.35 19.19
C ASN A 46 6.06 -7.68 17.80
N GLU A 47 6.04 -6.71 16.89
CA GLU A 47 6.61 -6.82 15.55
C GLU A 47 7.81 -5.89 15.40
N ASP A 48 8.70 -6.21 14.47
CA ASP A 48 9.80 -5.34 14.09
C ASP A 48 9.27 -4.07 13.43
N PHE A 49 9.86 -2.92 13.76
CA PHE A 49 9.49 -1.65 13.15
C PHE A 49 10.68 -0.71 12.99
N ILE A 50 10.55 0.20 12.02
CA ILE A 50 11.51 1.26 11.73
C ILE A 50 10.80 2.61 11.90
N LYS A 51 11.44 3.55 12.60
CA LYS A 51 10.95 4.93 12.64
C LYS A 51 11.22 5.62 11.29
N ASN A 52 10.19 6.18 10.68
CA ASN A 52 10.28 6.84 9.38
C ASN A 52 9.58 8.22 9.44
N GLY A 53 10.37 9.28 9.61
CA GLY A 53 9.86 10.63 9.82
C GLY A 53 8.97 10.73 11.07
N GLU A 54 7.73 11.18 10.87
CA GLU A 54 6.68 11.27 11.92
C GLU A 54 5.92 9.96 12.14
N GLY A 55 6.20 8.92 11.35
CA GLY A 55 5.53 7.63 11.43
C GLY A 55 6.47 6.45 11.60
N TYR A 56 5.94 5.27 11.31
CA TYR A 56 6.62 3.99 11.45
C TYR A 56 6.34 3.09 10.25
N ILE A 57 7.32 2.27 9.90
CA ILE A 57 7.17 1.11 9.02
C ILE A 57 7.18 -0.12 9.92
N VAL A 58 6.07 -0.86 9.98
CA VAL A 58 5.95 -2.08 10.77
C VAL A 58 6.03 -3.28 9.84
N HIS A 59 6.96 -4.19 10.11
CA HIS A 59 7.14 -5.42 9.34
C HIS A 59 6.33 -6.53 9.99
N THR A 60 5.41 -7.14 9.25
CA THR A 60 4.60 -8.26 9.69
C THR A 60 4.45 -9.28 8.56
N ASN A 61 3.59 -10.26 8.75
CA ASN A 61 3.20 -11.22 7.72
C ASN A 61 1.70 -11.47 7.76
N ASN A 62 1.18 -12.17 6.75
CA ASN A 62 -0.24 -12.48 6.64
C ASN A 62 -0.83 -13.24 7.84
N LEU A 63 -0.04 -14.05 8.55
CA LEU A 63 -0.51 -14.80 9.73
C LEU A 63 -0.69 -13.92 10.96
N LYS A 64 0.13 -12.87 11.10
CA LYS A 64 0.11 -11.95 12.25
C LYS A 64 -0.60 -10.63 11.98
N LEU A 65 -0.95 -10.36 10.71
CA LEU A 65 -1.47 -9.07 10.28
C LEU A 65 -2.65 -8.57 11.13
N GLU A 66 -3.63 -9.41 11.44
CA GLU A 66 -4.80 -8.98 12.23
C GLU A 66 -4.41 -8.54 13.64
N ASP A 67 -3.46 -9.24 14.27
CA ASP A 67 -2.95 -8.88 15.60
C ASP A 67 -2.05 -7.64 15.55
N THR A 68 -1.24 -7.50 14.49
CA THR A 68 -0.47 -6.27 14.25
C THR A 68 -1.42 -5.07 14.09
N LEU A 69 -2.50 -5.22 13.31
CA LEU A 69 -3.48 -4.15 13.06
C LEU A 69 -4.21 -3.67 14.31
N LYS A 70 -4.36 -4.52 15.34
CA LYS A 70 -4.91 -4.11 16.65
C LYS A 70 -3.96 -3.21 17.45
N ASN A 71 -2.66 -3.24 17.14
CA ASN A 71 -1.60 -2.55 17.87
C ASN A 71 -1.01 -1.36 17.12
N VAL A 72 -1.59 -0.97 15.98
CA VAL A 72 -1.15 0.19 15.19
C VAL A 72 -2.34 1.07 14.85
N SER A 73 -2.09 2.35 14.57
CA SER A 73 -3.14 3.27 14.12
C SER A 73 -2.66 4.27 13.07
N GLY A 74 -3.64 4.83 12.35
CA GLY A 74 -3.39 5.70 11.21
C GLY A 74 -2.54 5.03 10.14
N VAL A 75 -2.86 3.78 9.80
CA VAL A 75 -2.28 3.10 8.64
C VAL A 75 -2.61 3.93 7.41
N TYR A 76 -1.62 4.39 6.66
CA TYR A 76 -1.81 5.20 5.44
C TYR A 76 -1.30 4.50 4.18
N GLY A 77 -0.52 3.42 4.35
CA GLY A 77 -0.10 2.57 3.24
C GLY A 77 0.16 1.14 3.70
N VAL A 78 0.05 0.20 2.77
CA VAL A 78 0.42 -1.20 2.96
C VAL A 78 1.14 -1.71 1.72
N SER A 79 2.29 -2.36 1.91
CA SER A 79 2.98 -3.11 0.86
C SER A 79 2.96 -4.60 1.19
N TYR A 80 2.56 -5.43 0.23
CA TYR A 80 2.71 -6.88 0.27
C TYR A 80 3.90 -7.26 -0.60
N LEU A 81 4.85 -7.98 -0.03
CA LEU A 81 6.02 -8.52 -0.71
C LEU A 81 5.88 -10.03 -0.79
N LEU A 82 5.79 -10.51 -2.02
CA LEU A 82 5.53 -11.90 -2.38
C LEU A 82 6.68 -12.42 -3.23
N GLU A 83 7.14 -13.62 -2.91
CA GLU A 83 7.93 -14.42 -3.84
C GLU A 83 6.94 -15.11 -4.79
N GLY A 84 6.90 -14.69 -6.06
CA GLY A 84 5.80 -14.97 -6.98
C GLY A 84 6.22 -15.02 -8.44
N GLY A 85 5.54 -15.86 -9.23
CA GLY A 85 5.82 -15.98 -10.67
C GLY A 85 5.08 -14.93 -11.50
N VAL A 86 5.45 -14.81 -12.77
CA VAL A 86 4.79 -13.91 -13.73
C VAL A 86 3.27 -14.17 -13.86
N GLU A 87 2.84 -15.42 -13.59
CA GLU A 87 1.43 -15.82 -13.59
C GLU A 87 0.62 -15.10 -12.51
N ASP A 88 1.20 -14.94 -11.31
CA ASP A 88 0.57 -14.22 -10.18
C ASP A 88 0.38 -12.74 -10.56
N TYR A 89 1.36 -12.16 -11.27
CA TYR A 89 1.32 -10.78 -11.76
C TYR A 89 0.22 -10.55 -12.81
N GLU A 90 0.17 -11.37 -13.87
CA GLU A 90 -0.86 -11.24 -14.92
C GLU A 90 -2.27 -11.53 -14.38
N GLY A 91 -2.39 -12.48 -13.45
CA GLY A 91 -3.65 -12.76 -12.77
C GLY A 91 -4.19 -11.57 -11.98
N LEU A 92 -3.32 -10.78 -11.35
CA LEU A 92 -3.70 -9.56 -10.64
C LEU A 92 -4.04 -8.41 -11.58
N LYS A 93 -3.29 -8.26 -12.68
CA LYS A 93 -3.54 -7.25 -13.71
C LYS A 93 -4.97 -7.33 -14.26
N ASN A 94 -5.48 -8.54 -14.44
CA ASN A 94 -6.85 -8.79 -14.91
C ASN A 94 -7.94 -8.46 -13.86
N LYS A 95 -7.60 -8.37 -12.58
CA LYS A 95 -8.54 -8.05 -11.49
C LYS A 95 -8.61 -6.55 -11.19
N VAL A 96 -7.71 -5.75 -11.79
CA VAL A 96 -7.57 -4.33 -11.51
C VAL A 96 -7.95 -3.54 -12.75
N LYS A 97 -8.65 -2.41 -12.56
CA LYS A 97 -8.84 -1.44 -13.64
C LYS A 97 -7.51 -0.71 -13.86
N VAL A 98 -6.69 -1.21 -14.77
CA VAL A 98 -5.38 -0.64 -15.10
C VAL A 98 -5.55 0.78 -15.67
N GLN A 99 -4.79 1.72 -15.11
CA GLN A 99 -4.78 3.13 -15.48
C GLN A 99 -3.49 3.52 -16.20
N ASN A 100 -2.37 2.92 -15.81
CA ASN A 100 -1.06 3.15 -16.40
C ASN A 100 -0.17 1.91 -16.23
N VAL A 101 0.77 1.71 -17.15
CA VAL A 101 1.79 0.65 -17.10
C VAL A 101 3.14 1.30 -17.41
N GLN A 102 4.16 0.93 -16.64
CA GLN A 102 5.54 1.37 -16.78
C GLN A 102 6.45 0.15 -16.80
N GLU A 103 7.38 0.11 -17.74
CA GLU A 103 8.35 -0.96 -17.89
C GLU A 103 9.75 -0.36 -17.85
N SER A 104 10.61 -0.91 -17.01
CA SER A 104 12.00 -0.49 -16.87
C SER A 104 12.87 -1.69 -16.56
N GLU A 105 13.75 -2.06 -17.50
CA GLU A 105 14.66 -3.20 -17.38
C GLU A 105 13.92 -4.49 -16.96
N ASN A 106 14.12 -4.93 -15.72
CA ASN A 106 13.55 -6.13 -15.13
C ASN A 106 12.26 -5.87 -14.35
N ILE A 107 11.79 -4.62 -14.26
CA ILE A 107 10.64 -4.23 -13.45
C ILE A 107 9.48 -3.80 -14.36
N CYS A 108 8.37 -4.52 -14.27
CA CYS A 108 7.10 -4.12 -14.86
C CYS A 108 6.16 -3.65 -13.74
N THR A 109 5.67 -2.42 -13.84
CA THR A 109 4.78 -1.81 -12.84
C THR A 109 3.49 -1.39 -13.50
N PHE A 110 2.34 -1.69 -12.89
CA PHE A 110 1.09 -1.07 -13.27
C PHE A 110 0.41 -0.38 -12.08
N TYR A 111 -0.29 0.70 -12.42
CA TYR A 111 -1.11 1.47 -11.52
C TYR A 111 -2.55 1.24 -11.89
N GLY A 112 -3.41 1.07 -10.90
CA GLY A 112 -4.80 0.81 -11.18
C GLY A 112 -5.76 1.19 -10.08
N PHE A 113 -7.02 0.91 -10.37
CA PHE A 113 -8.11 1.10 -9.43
C PHE A 113 -8.81 -0.23 -9.18
N LEU A 114 -9.00 -0.53 -7.91
CA LEU A 114 -9.67 -1.71 -7.41
C LEU A 114 -10.87 -1.30 -6.55
N SER A 115 -12.06 -1.79 -6.89
CA SER A 115 -13.27 -1.49 -6.14
C SER A 115 -13.23 -2.07 -4.72
N GLY A 116 -13.82 -1.37 -3.76
CA GLY A 116 -13.87 -1.81 -2.35
C GLY A 116 -12.72 -1.32 -1.47
N PHE A 117 -11.85 -0.46 -2.02
CA PHE A 117 -10.77 0.22 -1.29
C PHE A 117 -10.96 1.73 -1.33
N ASP A 118 -11.11 2.31 -0.14
CA ASP A 118 -11.52 3.70 0.06
C ASP A 118 -10.35 4.67 -0.07
N LYS A 119 -9.13 4.19 0.24
CA LYS A 119 -7.90 4.99 0.18
C LYS A 119 -7.37 4.99 -1.24
N PHE A 120 -7.05 6.16 -1.76
CA PHE A 120 -6.52 6.34 -3.10
C PHE A 120 -5.58 7.56 -3.14
N THR A 121 -4.81 7.65 -4.21
CA THR A 121 -4.02 8.81 -4.59
C THR A 121 -4.30 9.16 -6.06
N TYR A 122 -3.72 10.25 -6.53
CA TYR A 122 -3.74 10.61 -7.95
C TYR A 122 -2.34 10.50 -8.53
N ILE A 123 -2.24 9.81 -9.67
CA ILE A 123 -1.01 9.72 -10.48
C ILE A 123 -1.38 10.15 -11.88
N ASP A 124 -0.70 11.19 -12.39
CA ASP A 124 -0.98 11.79 -13.70
C ASP A 124 -2.47 12.13 -13.91
N GLY A 125 -3.12 12.66 -12.86
CA GLY A 125 -4.54 13.02 -12.86
C GLY A 125 -5.50 11.83 -12.78
N LYS A 126 -5.02 10.58 -12.73
CA LYS A 126 -5.85 9.38 -12.61
C LYS A 126 -5.93 8.90 -11.17
N LYS A 127 -7.15 8.51 -10.75
CA LYS A 127 -7.40 7.93 -9.42
C LYS A 127 -6.82 6.51 -9.35
N VAL A 128 -5.89 6.28 -8.42
CA VAL A 128 -5.16 5.02 -8.22
C VAL A 128 -5.29 4.60 -6.77
N ASN A 129 -5.58 3.34 -6.50
CA ASN A 129 -5.56 2.79 -5.15
C ASN A 129 -4.80 1.47 -5.03
N VAL A 130 -4.14 1.06 -6.11
CA VAL A 130 -3.21 -0.06 -6.08
C VAL A 130 -2.09 0.19 -7.09
N GLN A 131 -0.87 -0.13 -6.68
CA GLN A 131 0.28 -0.24 -7.55
C GLN A 131 0.85 -1.65 -7.41
N ILE A 132 1.13 -2.29 -8.53
CA ILE A 132 1.69 -3.63 -8.55
C ILE A 132 2.95 -3.59 -9.39
N ALA A 133 4.04 -4.12 -8.85
CA ALA A 133 5.29 -4.26 -9.55
C ALA A 133 5.80 -5.68 -9.49
N TYR A 134 6.31 -6.15 -10.62
CA TYR A 134 6.95 -7.44 -10.76
C TYR A 134 8.38 -7.24 -11.22
N ASN A 135 9.32 -7.83 -10.49
CA ASN A 135 10.72 -7.88 -10.85
C ASN A 135 11.03 -9.28 -11.41
N SER A 136 11.32 -9.36 -12.72
CA SER A 136 11.58 -10.61 -13.43
C SER A 136 12.93 -11.24 -13.08
N GLU A 137 13.89 -10.48 -12.56
CA GLU A 137 15.22 -10.98 -12.20
C GLU A 137 15.18 -11.88 -10.97
N ASN A 138 14.39 -11.50 -9.98
CA ASN A 138 14.27 -12.22 -8.72
C ASN A 138 12.89 -12.85 -8.50
N SER A 139 11.97 -12.73 -9.48
CA SER A 139 10.59 -13.21 -9.36
C SER A 139 9.90 -12.69 -8.10
N ARG A 140 10.08 -11.39 -7.84
CA ARG A 140 9.42 -10.70 -6.73
C ARG A 140 8.21 -9.92 -7.22
N LEU A 141 7.10 -10.10 -6.53
CA LEU A 141 5.88 -9.34 -6.72
C LEU A 141 5.63 -8.44 -5.51
N ILE A 142 5.44 -7.15 -5.77
CA ILE A 142 5.17 -6.15 -4.75
C ILE A 142 3.83 -5.50 -5.07
N ILE A 143 2.96 -5.42 -4.06
CA ILE A 143 1.63 -4.85 -4.18
C ILE A 143 1.46 -3.77 -3.13
N GLY A 144 1.35 -2.52 -3.55
CA GLY A 144 1.17 -1.36 -2.68
C GLY A 144 -0.25 -0.82 -2.73
N PHE A 145 -0.79 -0.47 -1.56
CA PHE A 145 -2.08 0.21 -1.40
C PHE A 145 -1.86 1.51 -0.60
N PRO A 146 -2.16 2.71 -1.15
CA PRO A 146 -2.58 2.96 -2.53
C PRO A 146 -1.46 2.83 -3.56
N ILE A 147 -0.20 2.94 -3.12
CA ILE A 147 1.02 2.83 -3.91
C ILE A 147 2.09 2.07 -3.11
N ILE A 148 3.16 1.66 -3.78
CA ILE A 148 4.34 1.07 -3.14
C ILE A 148 5.15 2.21 -2.53
N LEU A 149 5.24 2.23 -1.21
CA LEU A 149 6.00 3.24 -0.45
C LEU A 149 7.39 2.74 -0.02
N GLY A 150 7.64 1.43 -0.18
CA GLY A 150 8.92 0.79 0.10
C GLY A 150 9.78 0.60 -1.14
N SER A 151 10.85 -0.18 -1.01
CA SER A 151 11.78 -0.48 -2.11
C SER A 151 11.31 -1.63 -3.00
N TYR A 152 11.77 -1.62 -4.25
CA TYR A 152 11.58 -2.70 -5.24
C TYR A 152 12.62 -3.82 -5.12
#